data_AF-A0A935PGH9-F1
#
_entry.id   AF-A0A935PGH9-F1
#
_cell.length_a   1.000
_cell.length_b   1.000
_cell.length_c   1.000
_cell.angle_alpha   90.00
_cell.angle_beta   90.00
_cell.angle_gamma   90.00
#
_symmetry.space_group_name_H-M   'P 1'
#
loop_
_entity.id
_entity.type
_entity.pdbx_description
1 polymer ?
#
loop_
_entity_poly.entity_id
_entity_poly.type
_entity_poly.pdbx_seq_one_letter_code
_entity_poly.pdbx_strand_id
1 'polypeptide(L)'
;MSAVSSLRIGSRQISLYRFTGEVLDSQRSSHTTVTSHQNGQVSAQTEHYNQVFLRASDGEERSVEVASAGVAVRVGNIVTVGWGLVGSNATGSYATVWNQDTNQLGHIAKAINDTAGPPLYNMMIIVFVFIGVFNAMGVFAFNLRAIFWVGLTAFFFWWLTQRRRTLRAALEAVVRGG
;
A
#
# COMPACT_ATOMS: atom_id res chain seq x y z
N MET A 1 17.63 3.38 14.14
CA MET A 1 16.33 4.05 13.95
C MET A 1 15.34 3.63 15.02
N SER A 2 14.78 4.59 15.75
CA SER A 2 13.66 4.36 16.67
C SER A 2 12.33 4.42 15.90
N ALA A 3 11.34 3.66 16.36
CA ALA A 3 9.98 3.81 15.86
C ALA A 3 9.43 5.16 16.34
N VAL A 4 8.78 5.90 15.45
CA VAL A 4 8.17 7.20 15.76
C VAL A 4 6.89 6.99 16.56
N SER A 5 6.15 5.93 16.22
CA SER A 5 4.89 5.58 16.86
C SER A 5 4.62 4.10 16.69
N SER A 6 3.71 3.54 17.49
CA SER A 6 3.19 2.19 17.27
C SER A 6 1.67 2.20 17.26
N LEU A 7 1.10 1.41 16.35
CA LEU A 7 -0.34 1.31 16.15
C LEU A 7 -0.76 -0.15 16.22
N ARG A 8 -1.81 -0.44 16.99
CA ARG A 8 -2.43 -1.75 17.02
C ARG A 8 -3.61 -1.79 16.05
N ILE A 9 -3.53 -2.64 15.02
CA ILE A 9 -4.64 -2.86 14.08
C ILE A 9 -5.08 -4.32 14.18
N GLY A 10 -6.19 -4.55 14.88
CA GLY A 10 -6.67 -5.90 15.21
C GLY A 10 -5.73 -6.59 16.19
N SER A 11 -5.24 -7.78 15.84
CA SER A 11 -4.27 -8.53 16.65
C SER A 11 -2.81 -8.15 16.41
N ARG A 12 -2.53 -7.28 15.43
CA ARG A 12 -1.17 -6.94 15.01
C ARG A 12 -0.73 -5.60 15.58
N GLN A 13 0.49 -5.55 16.13
CA GLN A 13 1.19 -4.31 16.46
C GLN A 13 2.07 -3.92 15.28
N ILE A 14 1.94 -2.68 14.84
CA ILE A 14 2.64 -2.10 13.70
C ILE A 14 3.49 -0.95 14.23
N SER A 15 4.81 -1.08 14.13
CA SER A 15 5.73 0.00 14.46
C SER A 15 5.89 0.89 13.23
N LEU A 16 5.61 2.18 13.39
CA LEU A 16 5.67 3.17 12.33
C LEU A 16 7.03 3.88 12.39
N TYR A 17 7.65 3.98 11.22
CA TYR A 17 8.93 4.63 11.02
C TYR A 17 8.78 5.73 9.98
N ARG A 18 9.65 6.72 10.07
CA ARG A 18 9.75 7.80 9.11
C ARG A 18 11.21 8.02 8.73
N PHE A 19 11.41 8.52 7.53
CA PHE A 19 12.70 9.00 7.06
C PHE A 19 12.45 10.26 6.24
N THR A 20 13.14 11.35 6.57
CA THR A 20 13.07 12.61 5.83
C THR A 20 14.44 12.88 5.24
N GLY A 21 14.47 13.18 3.94
CA GLY A 21 15.70 13.52 3.26
C GLY A 21 15.47 14.36 2.02
N GLU A 22 16.54 14.98 1.54
CA GLU A 22 16.59 15.65 0.25
C GLU A 22 16.80 14.62 -0.85
N VAL A 23 16.10 14.78 -1.97
CA VAL A 23 16.23 13.93 -3.15
C VAL A 23 17.52 14.30 -3.89
N LEU A 24 18.47 13.40 -3.94
CA LEU A 24 19.75 13.60 -4.64
C LEU A 24 19.66 13.25 -6.12
N ASP A 25 19.02 12.14 -6.40
CA ASP A 25 18.93 11.60 -7.74
C ASP A 25 17.62 10.82 -7.91
N SER A 26 17.17 10.73 -9.15
CA SER A 26 15.97 9.99 -9.55
C SER A 26 16.32 9.10 -10.73
N GLN A 27 16.37 7.80 -10.48
CA GLN A 27 16.54 6.80 -11.52
C GLN A 27 15.17 6.32 -11.99
N ARG A 28 14.86 6.62 -13.25
CA ARG A 28 13.67 6.11 -13.94
C ARG A 28 14.09 4.99 -14.89
N SER A 29 13.61 3.78 -14.64
CA SER A 29 13.76 2.65 -15.56
C SER A 29 12.39 2.08 -15.92
N SER A 30 12.31 1.45 -17.09
CA SER A 30 11.11 0.76 -17.56
C SER A 30 11.49 -0.62 -18.03
N HIS A 31 10.78 -1.63 -17.54
CA HIS A 31 10.93 -3.00 -17.97
C HIS A 31 9.66 -3.43 -18.70
N THR A 32 9.78 -3.77 -19.98
CA THR A 32 8.66 -4.28 -20.78
C THR A 32 8.83 -5.78 -20.97
N THR A 33 7.92 -6.56 -20.40
CA THR A 33 7.81 -8.00 -20.66
C THR A 33 6.84 -8.21 -21.81
N VAL A 34 7.33 -8.83 -22.90
CA VAL A 34 6.50 -9.23 -24.05
C VAL A 34 6.27 -10.73 -23.98
N THR A 35 5.01 -11.15 -23.87
CA THR A 35 4.61 -12.55 -23.83
C THR A 35 3.88 -12.88 -25.13
N SER A 36 4.44 -13.80 -25.91
CA SER A 36 3.79 -14.34 -27.11
C SER A 36 3.08 -15.64 -26.76
N HIS A 37 1.76 -15.68 -26.93
CA HIS A 37 0.96 -16.89 -26.72
C HIS A 37 0.86 -17.71 -28.01
N GLN A 38 0.77 -19.03 -27.89
CA GLN A 38 0.71 -19.97 -29.03
C GLN A 38 -0.44 -19.71 -30.02
N ASN A 39 -1.47 -18.93 -29.63
CA ASN A 39 -2.59 -18.54 -30.48
C ASN A 39 -2.32 -17.26 -31.31
N GLY A 40 -1.07 -16.78 -31.37
CA GLY A 40 -0.70 -15.55 -32.08
C GLY A 40 -1.05 -14.26 -31.34
N GLN A 41 -1.52 -14.36 -30.09
CA GLN A 41 -1.81 -13.21 -29.24
C GLN A 41 -0.53 -12.73 -28.54
N VAL A 42 -0.15 -11.47 -28.74
CA VAL A 42 1.00 -10.84 -28.08
C VAL A 42 0.49 -9.93 -26.98
N SER A 43 0.92 -10.16 -25.74
CA SER A 43 0.68 -9.29 -24.59
C SER A 43 1.97 -8.58 -24.22
N ALA A 44 1.92 -7.27 -23.97
CA ALA A 44 3.06 -6.49 -23.51
C ALA A 44 2.69 -5.81 -22.18
N GLN A 45 3.45 -6.11 -21.13
CA GLN A 45 3.31 -5.47 -19.82
C GLN A 45 4.55 -4.61 -19.58
N THR A 46 4.38 -3.31 -19.41
CA THR A 46 5.46 -2.39 -19.07
C THR A 46 5.36 -1.99 -17.62
N GLU A 47 6.39 -2.27 -16.85
CA GLU A 47 6.55 -1.84 -15.47
C GLU A 47 7.53 -0.67 -15.41
N HIS A 48 7.10 0.43 -14.77
CA HIS A 48 7.94 1.59 -14.55
C HIS A 48 8.47 1.58 -13.13
N TYR A 49 9.79 1.56 -12.99
CA TYR A 49 10.48 1.72 -11.73
C TYR A 49 10.98 3.16 -11.65
N ASN A 50 10.58 3.87 -10.61
CA ASN A 50 11.13 5.18 -10.28
C ASN A 50 11.69 5.09 -8.87
N GLN A 51 13.00 4.96 -8.80
CA GLN A 51 13.75 4.96 -7.55
C GLN A 51 14.34 6.34 -7.34
N VAL A 52 14.14 6.88 -6.15
CA VAL A 52 14.78 8.13 -5.72
C VAL A 52 15.76 7.82 -4.61
N PHE A 53 16.88 8.52 -4.60
CA PHE A 53 17.86 8.46 -3.52
C PHE A 53 17.63 9.65 -2.61
N LEU A 54 17.29 9.38 -1.36
CA LEU A 54 17.07 10.38 -0.33
C LEU A 54 18.28 10.43 0.58
N ARG A 55 18.77 11.63 0.90
CA ARG A 55 19.83 11.87 1.87
C ARG A 55 19.28 12.67 3.05
N ALA A 56 19.39 12.11 4.24
CA ALA A 56 19.03 12.79 5.48
C ALA A 56 20.11 13.81 5.88
N SER A 57 19.78 14.68 6.83
CA SER A 57 20.70 15.72 7.34
C SER A 57 21.92 15.16 8.07
N ASP A 58 21.85 13.90 8.54
CA ASP A 58 22.95 13.17 9.16
C ASP A 58 23.86 12.47 8.12
N GLY A 59 23.54 12.59 6.83
CA GLY A 59 24.27 11.94 5.74
C GLY A 59 23.82 10.50 5.46
N GLU A 60 22.82 9.96 6.16
CA GLU A 60 22.26 8.64 5.82
C GLU A 60 21.56 8.71 4.46
N GLU A 61 21.87 7.78 3.56
CA GLU A 61 21.24 7.67 2.24
C GLU A 61 20.33 6.45 2.15
N ARG A 62 19.17 6.62 1.50
CA ARG A 62 18.20 5.55 1.25
C ARG A 62 17.62 5.62 -0.14
N SER A 63 17.56 4.47 -0.80
CA SER A 63 16.78 4.32 -2.02
C SER A 63 15.32 4.01 -1.69
N VAL A 64 14.41 4.72 -2.33
CA VAL A 64 12.95 4.57 -2.16
C VAL A 64 12.30 4.48 -3.52
N GLU A 65 11.45 3.47 -3.72
CA GLU A 65 10.61 3.39 -4.91
C GLU A 65 9.35 4.25 -4.73
N VAL A 66 9.17 5.26 -5.58
CA VAL A 66 8.09 6.25 -5.47
C VAL A 66 7.06 6.13 -6.59
N ALA A 67 7.36 5.37 -7.64
CA ALA A 67 6.51 5.25 -8.84
C ALA A 67 5.05 4.95 -8.52
N SER A 68 4.81 4.03 -7.58
CA SER A 68 3.47 3.59 -7.20
C SER A 68 2.73 4.51 -6.23
N ALA A 69 3.41 5.54 -5.67
CA ALA A 69 2.79 6.49 -4.76
C ALA A 69 2.00 7.60 -5.48
N GLY A 70 2.29 7.85 -6.77
CA GLY A 70 1.64 8.90 -7.56
C GLY A 70 2.05 10.32 -7.17
N VAL A 71 3.18 10.49 -6.46
CA VAL A 71 3.71 11.80 -6.05
C VAL A 71 4.80 12.24 -7.01
N ALA A 72 4.72 13.48 -7.48
CA ALA A 72 5.80 14.07 -8.25
C ALA A 72 6.97 14.40 -7.31
N VAL A 73 8.13 13.79 -7.55
CA VAL A 73 9.36 14.03 -6.79
C VAL A 73 10.46 14.45 -7.76
N ARG A 74 11.24 15.46 -7.40
CA ARG A 74 12.35 16.01 -8.20
C ARG A 74 13.60 16.14 -7.33
N VAL A 75 14.76 16.18 -7.97
CA VAL A 75 16.04 16.44 -7.29
C VAL A 75 15.97 17.79 -6.58
N GLY A 76 16.48 17.85 -5.35
CA GLY A 76 16.43 19.00 -4.46
C GLY A 76 15.18 19.09 -3.59
N ASN A 77 14.15 18.25 -3.84
CA ASN A 77 12.96 18.25 -3.00
C ASN A 77 13.21 17.58 -1.65
N ILE A 78 12.56 18.09 -0.61
CA ILE A 78 12.51 17.46 0.71
C ILE A 78 11.32 16.49 0.73
N VAL A 79 11.62 15.20 0.94
CA VAL A 79 10.62 14.14 0.95
C VAL A 79 10.70 13.38 2.26
N THR A 80 9.53 13.18 2.86
CA THR A 80 9.35 12.29 4.00
C THR A 80 8.66 11.01 3.56
N VAL A 81 9.29 9.87 3.82
CA VAL A 81 8.72 8.56 3.57
C VAL A 81 8.36 7.88 4.89
N GLY A 82 7.22 7.20 4.90
CA GLY A 82 6.71 6.47 6.05
C GLY A 82 6.47 5.00 5.72
N TRP A 83 6.81 4.12 6.66
CA TRP A 83 6.55 2.69 6.54
C TRP A 83 6.14 2.09 7.89
N GLY A 84 5.48 0.94 7.82
CA GLY A 84 5.06 0.17 8.99
C GLY A 84 5.70 -1.21 8.99
N LEU A 85 6.33 -1.59 10.11
CA LEU A 85 6.82 -2.94 10.34
C LEU A 85 5.82 -3.70 11.21
N VAL A 86 5.41 -4.88 10.75
CA VAL A 86 4.53 -5.78 11.51
C VAL A 86 5.41 -6.73 12.32
N GLY A 87 5.30 -6.69 13.66
CA GLY A 87 6.07 -7.58 14.54
C GLY A 87 7.58 -7.31 14.50
N SER A 88 8.38 -8.38 14.42
CA SER A 88 9.85 -8.34 14.45
C SER A 88 10.52 -8.31 13.08
N ASN A 89 9.78 -8.01 12.01
CA ASN A 89 10.36 -7.94 10.67
C ASN A 89 11.40 -6.81 10.60
N ALA A 90 12.61 -7.14 10.16
CA ALA A 90 13.71 -6.18 10.04
C ALA A 90 13.55 -5.22 8.86
N THR A 91 12.77 -5.62 7.84
CA THR A 91 12.57 -4.86 6.61
C THR A 91 11.08 -4.74 6.29
N GLY A 92 10.69 -3.58 5.75
CA GLY A 92 9.32 -3.30 5.34
C GLY A 92 9.30 -2.37 4.14
N SER A 93 8.28 -2.51 3.31
CA SER A 93 8.09 -1.67 2.13
C SER A 93 7.59 -0.29 2.53
N TYR A 94 8.09 0.74 1.85
CA TYR A 94 7.58 2.10 2.00
C TYR A 94 6.09 2.15 1.65
N ALA A 95 5.31 2.78 2.51
CA ALA A 95 3.85 2.77 2.42
C ALA A 95 3.27 4.16 2.08
N THR A 96 3.96 5.22 2.47
CA THR A 96 3.51 6.61 2.27
C THR A 96 4.69 7.49 1.92
N VAL A 97 4.47 8.44 1.02
CA VAL A 97 5.45 9.42 0.58
C VAL A 97 4.79 10.79 0.65
N TRP A 98 5.44 11.74 1.31
CA TRP A 98 5.02 13.14 1.38
C TRP A 98 6.15 14.00 0.84
N ASN A 99 5.85 14.74 -0.22
CA ASN A 99 6.74 15.77 -0.72
C ASN A 99 6.40 17.09 0.00
N GLN A 100 7.34 17.60 0.78
CA GLN A 100 7.12 18.79 1.60
C GLN A 100 7.01 20.06 0.74
N ASP A 101 7.75 20.13 -0.37
CA ASP A 101 7.76 21.33 -1.23
C ASP A 101 6.49 21.47 -2.06
N THR A 102 5.95 20.35 -2.56
CA THR A 102 4.70 20.36 -3.35
C THR A 102 3.46 20.12 -2.51
N ASN A 103 3.65 19.83 -1.21
CA ASN A 103 2.63 19.39 -0.26
C ASN A 103 1.77 18.22 -0.77
N GLN A 104 2.35 17.37 -1.63
CA GLN A 104 1.68 16.21 -2.18
C GLN A 104 1.92 14.98 -1.31
N LEU A 105 0.84 14.26 -0.98
CA LEU A 105 0.87 13.01 -0.25
C LEU A 105 0.42 11.88 -1.17
N GLY A 106 1.18 10.80 -1.19
CA GLY A 106 0.83 9.59 -1.91
C GLY A 106 1.05 8.34 -1.09
N HIS A 107 0.35 7.30 -1.48
CA HIS A 107 0.27 6.06 -0.75
C HIS A 107 0.52 4.88 -1.67
N ILE A 108 1.42 3.99 -1.26
CA ILE A 108 1.71 2.77 -2.00
C ILE A 108 0.70 1.72 -1.57
N ALA A 109 -0.33 1.51 -2.39
CA ALA A 109 -1.48 0.67 -2.06
C ALA A 109 -1.07 -0.77 -1.71
N LYS A 110 -0.08 -1.33 -2.42
CA LYS A 110 0.45 -2.67 -2.17
C LYS A 110 1.02 -2.79 -0.75
N ALA A 111 1.95 -1.91 -0.37
CA ALA A 111 2.55 -1.90 0.96
C ALA A 111 1.49 -1.73 2.06
N ILE A 112 0.52 -0.83 1.88
CA ILE A 112 -0.58 -0.66 2.86
C ILE A 112 -1.42 -1.93 3.00
N ASN A 113 -1.71 -2.61 1.88
CA ASN A 113 -2.47 -3.86 1.91
C ASN A 113 -1.69 -4.98 2.58
N ASP A 114 -0.38 -5.06 2.35
CA ASP A 114 0.48 -6.08 2.95
C ASP A 114 0.64 -5.86 4.47
N THR A 115 0.75 -4.60 4.91
CA THR A 115 0.88 -4.24 6.33
C THR A 115 -0.46 -4.33 7.07
N ALA A 116 -1.56 -3.80 6.52
CA ALA A 116 -2.88 -3.77 7.19
C ALA A 116 -3.70 -5.05 6.96
N GLY A 117 -3.36 -5.85 5.96
CA GLY A 117 -4.12 -7.02 5.54
C GLY A 117 -4.09 -8.15 6.59
N PRO A 118 -5.18 -8.90 6.75
CA PRO A 118 -5.16 -10.14 7.51
C PRO A 118 -4.22 -11.18 6.85
N PRO A 119 -3.71 -12.16 7.61
CA PRO A 119 -3.04 -13.31 7.01
C PRO A 119 -3.98 -13.97 5.98
N LEU A 120 -3.42 -14.41 4.85
CA LEU A 120 -4.18 -14.98 3.72
C LEU A 120 -5.16 -13.99 3.05
N TYR A 121 -4.87 -12.70 3.08
CA TYR A 121 -5.69 -11.63 2.49
C TYR A 121 -6.18 -11.95 1.06
N ASN A 122 -5.29 -12.39 0.15
CA ASN A 122 -5.68 -12.74 -1.22
C ASN A 122 -6.69 -13.89 -1.26
N MET A 123 -6.48 -14.93 -0.44
CA MET A 123 -7.39 -16.09 -0.37
C MET A 123 -8.75 -15.69 0.21
N MET A 124 -8.78 -14.87 1.27
CA MET A 124 -10.05 -14.42 1.86
C MET A 124 -10.85 -13.56 0.90
N ILE A 125 -10.22 -12.65 0.15
CA ILE A 125 -10.92 -11.89 -0.89
C ILE A 125 -11.55 -12.83 -1.91
N ILE A 126 -10.80 -13.81 -2.41
CA ILE A 126 -11.32 -14.77 -3.37
C ILE A 126 -12.56 -15.48 -2.81
N VAL A 127 -12.48 -16.01 -1.58
CA VAL A 127 -13.60 -16.70 -0.93
C VAL A 127 -14.83 -15.79 -0.77
N PHE A 128 -14.65 -14.57 -0.26
CA PHE A 128 -15.77 -13.64 -0.03
C PHE A 128 -16.38 -13.11 -1.32
N VAL A 129 -15.59 -12.94 -2.39
CA VAL A 129 -16.10 -12.59 -3.72
C VAL A 129 -16.96 -13.73 -4.27
N PHE A 130 -16.50 -14.98 -4.18
CA PHE A 130 -17.32 -16.12 -4.61
C PHE A 130 -18.61 -16.22 -3.81
N ILE A 131 -18.54 -16.17 -2.48
CA ILE A 131 -19.73 -16.19 -1.62
C ILE A 131 -20.68 -15.04 -1.99
N GLY A 132 -20.16 -13.83 -2.18
CA GLY A 132 -20.95 -12.65 -2.54
C GLY A 132 -21.66 -12.80 -3.89
N VAL A 133 -20.94 -13.20 -4.94
CA VAL A 133 -21.49 -13.33 -6.29
C VAL A 133 -22.52 -14.45 -6.39
N PHE A 134 -22.21 -15.64 -5.85
CA PHE A 134 -23.15 -16.76 -5.89
C PHE A 134 -24.42 -16.50 -5.08
N ASN A 135 -24.32 -15.77 -3.96
CA ASN A 135 -25.50 -15.43 -3.17
C ASN A 135 -26.24 -14.18 -3.70
N ALA A 136 -25.59 -13.27 -4.43
CA ALA A 136 -26.27 -12.12 -5.01
C ALA A 136 -27.45 -12.52 -5.92
N MET A 137 -27.29 -13.59 -6.71
CA MET A 137 -28.38 -14.15 -7.51
C MET A 137 -29.56 -14.63 -6.65
N GLY A 138 -29.29 -15.21 -5.49
CA GLY A 138 -30.31 -15.66 -4.54
C GLY A 138 -31.10 -14.53 -3.88
N VAL A 139 -30.51 -13.34 -3.75
CA VAL A 139 -31.20 -12.14 -3.23
C VAL A 139 -32.32 -11.71 -4.16
N PHE A 140 -32.09 -11.73 -5.49
CA PHE A 140 -33.14 -11.43 -6.49
C PHE A 140 -34.29 -12.45 -6.49
N ALA A 141 -34.03 -13.67 -6.00
CA ALA A 141 -35.04 -14.71 -5.81
C ALA A 141 -35.73 -14.66 -4.42
N PHE A 142 -35.58 -13.56 -3.67
CA PHE A 142 -36.11 -13.37 -2.31
C PHE A 142 -35.69 -14.44 -1.28
N ASN A 143 -34.54 -15.07 -1.48
CA ASN A 143 -34.01 -16.03 -0.51
C ASN A 143 -33.37 -15.27 0.68
N LEU A 144 -34.03 -15.29 1.84
CA LEU A 144 -33.56 -14.66 3.07
C LEU A 144 -32.14 -15.10 3.49
N ARG A 145 -31.74 -16.35 3.20
CA ARG A 145 -30.39 -16.84 3.52
C ARG A 145 -29.32 -16.16 2.67
N ALA A 146 -29.65 -15.79 1.43
CA ALA A 146 -28.74 -15.12 0.52
C ALA A 146 -28.43 -13.69 1.00
N ILE A 147 -29.42 -13.01 1.59
CA ILE A 147 -29.25 -11.66 2.16
C ILE A 147 -28.21 -11.68 3.29
N PHE A 148 -28.25 -12.69 4.16
CA PHE A 148 -27.27 -12.83 5.24
C PHE A 148 -25.84 -12.96 4.70
N TRP A 149 -25.60 -13.82 3.70
CA TRP A 149 -24.27 -14.02 3.12
C TRP A 149 -23.75 -12.78 2.39
N VAL A 150 -24.60 -12.10 1.63
CA VAL A 150 -24.23 -10.84 0.96
C VAL A 150 -23.91 -9.76 2.01
N GLY A 151 -24.70 -9.68 3.09
CA GLY A 151 -24.42 -8.79 4.22
C GLY A 151 -23.08 -9.08 4.90
N LEU A 152 -22.76 -10.36 5.12
CA LEU A 152 -21.48 -10.79 5.69
C LEU A 152 -20.30 -10.40 4.79
N THR A 153 -20.44 -10.60 3.47
CA THR A 153 -19.42 -10.17 2.50
C THR A 153 -19.25 -8.65 2.50
N ALA A 154 -20.34 -7.89 2.48
CA ALA A 154 -20.28 -6.42 2.55
C ALA A 154 -19.61 -5.94 3.84
N PHE A 155 -19.94 -6.56 4.97
CA PHE A 155 -19.32 -6.28 6.26
C PHE A 155 -17.81 -6.58 6.25
N PHE A 156 -17.39 -7.70 5.66
CA PHE A 156 -15.98 -8.05 5.52
C PHE A 156 -15.18 -7.00 4.74
N PHE A 157 -15.70 -6.54 3.59
CA PHE A 157 -15.06 -5.48 2.81
C PHE A 157 -15.05 -4.14 3.54
N TRP A 158 -16.15 -3.78 4.20
CA TRP A 158 -16.21 -2.58 5.02
C TRP A 158 -15.15 -2.62 6.14
N TRP A 159 -15.04 -3.73 6.88
CA TRP A 159 -14.03 -3.93 7.92
C TRP A 159 -12.59 -3.82 7.37
N LEU A 160 -12.30 -4.41 6.21
CA LEU A 160 -11.00 -4.26 5.55
C LEU A 160 -10.69 -2.81 5.18
N THR A 161 -11.66 -2.09 4.62
CA THR A 161 -11.47 -0.68 4.25
C THR A 161 -11.22 0.19 5.48
N GLN A 162 -11.90 -0.07 6.60
CA GLN A 162 -11.65 0.62 7.85
C GLN A 162 -10.20 0.44 8.32
N ARG A 163 -9.70 -0.80 8.36
CA ARG A 163 -8.31 -1.07 8.77
C ARG A 163 -7.28 -0.32 7.93
N ARG A 164 -7.50 -0.23 6.61
CA ARG A 164 -6.62 0.54 5.71
C ARG A 164 -6.68 2.03 5.97
N ARG A 165 -7.88 2.57 6.20
CA ARG A 165 -8.06 3.99 6.50
C ARG A 165 -7.34 4.36 7.80
N THR A 166 -7.43 3.52 8.83
CA THR A 166 -6.70 3.73 10.09
C THR A 166 -5.19 3.73 9.89
N LEU A 167 -4.65 2.76 9.13
CA LEU A 167 -3.20 2.73 8.85
C LEU A 167 -2.75 3.95 8.05
N ARG A 168 -3.51 4.34 7.02
CA ARG A 168 -3.22 5.52 6.19
C ARG A 168 -3.20 6.80 7.02
N ALA A 169 -4.22 7.02 7.84
CA ALA A 169 -4.31 8.19 8.70
C ALA A 169 -3.15 8.25 9.70
N ALA A 170 -2.76 7.11 10.27
CA ALA A 170 -1.62 7.06 11.18
C ALA A 170 -0.28 7.31 10.48
N LEU A 171 -0.07 6.75 9.28
CA LEU A 171 1.11 7.04 8.47
C LEU A 171 1.16 8.51 8.07
N GLU A 172 0.04 9.09 7.65
CA GLU A 172 -0.06 10.51 7.30
C GLU A 172 0.27 11.40 8.51
N ALA A 173 -0.26 11.09 9.69
CA ALA A 173 0.06 11.81 10.92
C ALA A 173 1.55 11.71 11.28
N VAL A 174 2.18 10.55 11.13
CA VAL A 174 3.61 10.34 11.41
C VAL A 174 4.51 11.09 10.43
N VAL A 175 4.08 11.13 9.16
CA VAL A 175 4.84 11.74 8.07
C VAL A 175 4.71 13.27 8.10
N ARG A 176 3.52 13.81 8.41
CA ARG A 176 3.26 15.26 8.47
C ARG A 176 3.57 15.91 9.81
N GLY A 177 3.35 15.20 10.93
CA GLY A 177 3.49 15.75 12.28
C GLY A 177 4.92 15.71 12.80
N GLY A 178 5.90 15.82 11.90
CA GLY A 178 7.29 15.49 12.18
C GLY A 178 8.27 16.62 12.11
#